data_AF-A0A7W2G4M6-F1
#
_entry.id   AF-A0A7W2G4M6-F1
#
_cell.length_a   1.000
_cell.length_b   1.000
_cell.length_c   1.000
_cell.angle_alpha   90.00
_cell.angle_beta   90.00
_cell.angle_gamma   90.00
#
_symmetry.space_group_name_H-M   'P 1'
#
loop_
_entity.id
_entity.type
_entity.pdbx_description
1 polymer ?
#
loop_
_entity_poly.entity_id
_entity_poly.type
_entity_poly.pdbx_seq_one_letter_code
_entity_poly.pdbx_strand_id
1 'polypeptide(L)'
;MGKKRIEWAQAKAKKLGFPIKPGVYAKVMFEIHPTKKKPCQICGKEMSLYYIYLNASFVKEFYKKFKVNLSTLDSIFDAVETVIANGVSESKIKKFLIDKFKLSDDVNESIKSIIYKCEVKSRNGKSKLLGPGAMSNYPDRLDGFHTYNRCCRQKEDTGRHKENMKTYNKDRRAYEYWSDGNIHAANKFMNSSYFKGTSADHIGAISLGFKHDPLLLQKMSKGDNSSKRDRLLPKDIELLIKIENENSGVTAISWFSEKIWLYIKQRYAIEQYKIDMFRDLLKQNMANYMEILWIIKEQCGKNGERFLIEKLLSPKFGYFKYSYKFNEKGQIIKCTERKITDATRKEIDRFIRVAFEAVEDYHEKNNRNLKSSLDKEDVELIKKIYDKINYEKFDEAFLILKELVENVQNKLLIKVKES
;
A
#
# COMPACT_ATOMS: atom_id res chain seq x y z
N MET A 1 -20.45 -13.09 -4.07
CA MET A 1 -19.96 -14.14 -3.14
C MET A 1 -19.37 -13.62 -1.82
N GLY A 2 -18.50 -12.58 -1.82
CA GLY A 2 -17.83 -12.12 -0.59
C GLY A 2 -18.74 -11.61 0.54
N LYS A 3 -19.83 -10.91 0.23
CA LYS A 3 -20.79 -10.39 1.24
C LYS A 3 -21.44 -11.52 2.08
N LYS A 4 -21.96 -12.56 1.42
CA LYS A 4 -22.54 -13.75 2.09
C LYS A 4 -21.53 -14.46 3.01
N ARG A 5 -20.27 -14.54 2.60
CA ARG A 5 -19.17 -15.10 3.42
C ARG A 5 -18.96 -14.26 4.69
N ILE A 6 -18.87 -12.93 4.53
CA ILE A 6 -18.74 -12.00 5.65
C ILE A 6 -19.90 -12.14 6.64
N GLU A 7 -21.14 -12.17 6.15
CA GLU A 7 -22.36 -12.35 6.96
C GLU A 7 -22.32 -13.66 7.74
N TRP A 8 -21.98 -14.77 7.07
CA TRP A 8 -21.83 -16.07 7.73
C TRP A 8 -20.77 -16.05 8.83
N ALA A 9 -19.60 -15.45 8.57
CA ALA A 9 -18.53 -15.37 9.56
C ALA A 9 -18.90 -14.48 10.75
N GLN A 10 -19.65 -13.39 10.53
CA GLN A 10 -20.18 -12.56 11.61
C GLN A 10 -21.22 -13.30 12.45
N ALA A 11 -22.12 -14.05 11.82
CA ALA A 11 -23.08 -14.90 12.53
C ALA A 11 -22.37 -15.98 13.36
N LYS A 12 -21.34 -16.63 12.80
CA LYS A 12 -20.54 -17.62 13.51
C LYS A 12 -19.74 -16.98 14.66
N ALA A 13 -19.19 -15.78 14.47
CA ALA A 13 -18.52 -15.03 15.53
C ALA A 13 -19.45 -14.76 16.72
N LYS A 14 -20.69 -14.31 16.46
CA LYS A 14 -21.71 -14.12 17.50
C LYS A 14 -22.01 -15.42 18.24
N LYS A 15 -22.18 -16.53 17.52
CA LYS A 15 -22.38 -17.87 18.11
C LYS A 15 -21.21 -18.33 19.00
N LEU A 16 -19.99 -17.91 18.66
CA LEU A 16 -18.76 -18.21 19.43
C LEU A 16 -18.48 -17.18 20.53
N GLY A 17 -19.36 -16.20 20.75
CA GLY A 17 -19.15 -15.15 21.76
C GLY A 17 -18.06 -14.13 21.40
N PHE A 18 -17.65 -14.03 20.14
CA PHE A 18 -16.63 -13.07 19.71
C PHE A 18 -17.25 -11.72 19.31
N PRO A 19 -16.73 -10.58 19.83
CA PRO A 19 -17.16 -9.27 19.39
C PRO A 19 -16.74 -9.03 17.93
N ILE A 20 -17.62 -8.41 17.14
CA ILE A 20 -17.35 -8.08 15.74
C ILE A 20 -16.40 -6.88 15.68
N LYS A 21 -15.09 -7.16 15.62
CA LYS A 21 -14.02 -6.17 15.55
C LYS A 21 -12.89 -6.65 14.63
N PRO A 22 -11.94 -5.78 14.23
CA PRO A 22 -10.83 -6.18 13.38
C PRO A 22 -10.11 -7.44 13.90
N GLY A 23 -9.89 -8.40 13.01
CA GLY A 23 -9.29 -9.71 13.33
C GLY A 23 -10.29 -10.80 13.75
N VAL A 24 -11.60 -10.51 13.88
CA VAL A 24 -12.60 -11.50 14.29
C VAL A 24 -12.68 -12.70 13.32
N TYR A 25 -12.54 -12.49 12.01
CA TYR A 25 -12.60 -13.59 11.04
C TYR A 25 -11.46 -14.59 11.22
N ALA A 26 -10.24 -14.11 11.50
CA ALA A 26 -9.11 -14.98 11.79
C ALA A 26 -9.37 -15.82 13.05
N LYS A 27 -10.02 -15.24 14.08
CA LYS A 27 -10.43 -15.97 15.29
C LYS A 27 -11.48 -17.03 14.98
N VAL A 28 -12.52 -16.69 14.21
CA VAL A 28 -13.55 -17.64 13.80
C VAL A 28 -12.94 -18.78 13.01
N MET A 29 -12.15 -18.49 11.96
CA MET A 29 -11.51 -19.51 11.13
C MET A 29 -10.58 -20.40 11.95
N PHE A 30 -9.81 -19.83 12.87
CA PHE A 30 -9.01 -20.62 13.81
C PHE A 30 -9.90 -21.53 14.66
N GLU A 31 -10.96 -21.00 15.26
CA GLU A 31 -11.83 -21.72 16.21
C GLU A 31 -12.57 -22.89 15.55
N ILE A 32 -13.03 -22.72 14.32
CA ILE A 32 -13.77 -23.77 13.60
C ILE A 32 -12.86 -24.77 12.87
N HIS A 33 -11.57 -24.46 12.70
CA HIS A 33 -10.67 -25.36 11.95
C HIS A 33 -10.51 -26.68 12.70
N PRO A 34 -10.77 -27.86 12.08
CA PRO A 34 -10.90 -29.12 12.80
C PRO A 34 -9.59 -29.55 13.49
N THR A 35 -8.46 -29.48 12.77
CA THR A 35 -7.18 -30.02 13.24
C THR A 35 -6.23 -28.98 13.85
N LYS A 36 -6.57 -27.69 13.73
CA LYS A 36 -5.65 -26.55 13.95
C LYS A 36 -4.30 -26.66 13.21
N LYS A 37 -4.21 -27.47 12.15
CA LYS A 37 -3.02 -27.65 11.31
C LYS A 37 -3.43 -27.51 9.85
N LYS A 38 -2.59 -26.88 9.04
CA LYS A 38 -2.85 -26.70 7.61
C LYS A 38 -1.68 -27.22 6.78
N PRO A 39 -1.89 -28.07 5.76
CA PRO A 39 -0.86 -28.40 4.78
C PRO A 39 -0.54 -27.22 3.85
N CYS A 40 0.74 -27.05 3.53
CA CYS A 40 1.19 -26.08 2.55
C CYS A 40 0.88 -26.60 1.14
N GLN A 41 0.19 -25.83 0.30
CA GLN A 41 -0.14 -26.27 -1.07
C GLN A 41 1.08 -26.33 -2.01
N ILE A 42 2.25 -25.87 -1.55
CA ILE A 42 3.48 -25.82 -2.35
C ILE A 42 4.40 -26.99 -2.02
N CYS A 43 4.67 -27.22 -0.73
CA CYS A 43 5.62 -28.24 -0.29
C CYS A 43 4.99 -29.37 0.55
N GLY A 44 3.67 -29.38 0.71
CA GLY A 44 2.95 -30.37 1.52
C GLY A 44 3.11 -30.20 3.04
N LYS A 45 4.14 -29.51 3.53
CA LYS A 45 4.44 -29.40 4.97
C LYS A 45 3.25 -28.86 5.76
N GLU A 46 2.77 -29.66 6.71
CA GLU A 46 1.77 -29.25 7.68
C GLU A 46 2.35 -28.27 8.68
N MET A 47 1.63 -27.19 8.95
CA MET A 47 2.01 -26.21 9.95
C MET A 47 0.87 -25.88 10.89
N SER A 48 1.20 -25.62 12.15
CA SER A 48 0.24 -25.28 13.20
C SER A 48 -0.38 -23.90 12.97
N LEU A 49 -1.68 -23.78 13.24
CA LEU A 49 -2.38 -22.50 13.24
C LEU A 49 -2.21 -21.74 14.58
N TYR A 50 -1.71 -22.41 15.62
CA TYR A 50 -1.34 -21.76 16.87
C TYR A 50 -0.14 -20.83 16.65
N TYR A 51 -0.08 -19.76 17.45
CA TYR A 51 1.00 -18.79 17.36
C TYR A 51 2.22 -19.30 18.12
N ILE A 52 2.87 -20.33 17.57
CA ILE A 52 4.01 -21.03 18.20
C ILE A 52 5.33 -20.79 17.48
N TYR A 53 5.32 -20.31 16.23
CA TYR A 53 6.54 -20.16 15.42
C TYR A 53 7.21 -18.81 15.67
N LEU A 54 8.54 -18.82 15.80
CA LEU A 54 9.31 -17.63 16.13
C LEU A 54 9.27 -16.58 15.01
N ASN A 55 9.01 -15.32 15.36
CA ASN A 55 9.23 -14.20 14.45
C ASN A 55 10.70 -13.77 14.44
N ALA A 56 11.15 -13.12 13.37
CA ALA A 56 12.55 -12.77 13.17
C ALA A 56 13.18 -11.94 14.31
N SER A 57 12.39 -11.08 14.96
CA SER A 57 12.84 -10.35 16.14
C SER A 57 13.12 -11.29 17.31
N PHE A 58 12.29 -12.30 17.53
CA PHE A 58 12.43 -13.20 18.67
C PHE A 58 13.58 -14.20 18.46
N VAL A 59 13.79 -14.67 17.22
CA VAL A 59 14.99 -15.43 16.84
C VAL A 59 16.27 -14.68 17.25
N LYS A 60 16.36 -13.38 16.94
CA LYS A 60 17.51 -12.55 17.31
C LYS A 60 17.69 -12.43 18.83
N GLU A 61 16.60 -12.38 19.60
CA GLU A 61 16.65 -12.33 21.06
C GLU A 61 17.16 -13.65 21.66
N PHE A 62 16.74 -14.81 21.13
CA PHE A 62 17.27 -16.11 21.52
C PHE A 62 18.77 -16.20 21.24
N TYR A 63 19.21 -15.82 20.03
CA TYR A 63 20.62 -15.79 19.70
C TYR A 63 21.41 -14.84 20.63
N LYS A 64 20.88 -13.64 20.89
CA LYS A 64 21.53 -12.66 21.78
C LYS A 64 21.70 -13.21 23.20
N LYS A 65 20.68 -13.89 23.74
CA LYS A 65 20.65 -14.33 25.14
C LYS A 65 21.31 -15.68 25.38
N PHE A 66 21.11 -16.65 24.49
CA PHE A 66 21.51 -18.05 24.67
C PHE A 66 22.48 -18.55 23.60
N LYS A 67 22.81 -17.72 22.59
CA LYS A 67 23.74 -18.08 21.50
C LYS A 67 23.32 -19.30 20.69
N VAL A 68 22.02 -19.60 20.65
CA VAL A 68 21.44 -20.68 19.84
C VAL A 68 21.04 -20.17 18.46
N ASN A 69 21.31 -20.99 17.42
CA ASN A 69 20.90 -20.70 16.05
C ASN A 69 19.52 -21.28 15.81
N LEU A 70 18.53 -20.40 15.61
CA LEU A 70 17.15 -20.76 15.36
C LEU A 70 16.65 -20.08 14.08
N SER A 71 15.61 -20.64 13.48
CA SER A 71 14.93 -20.16 12.29
C SER A 71 13.53 -19.64 12.63
N THR A 72 12.91 -18.93 11.69
CA THR A 72 11.50 -18.53 11.83
C THR A 72 10.50 -19.66 11.58
N LEU A 73 10.99 -20.85 11.23
CA LEU A 73 10.20 -22.07 11.07
C LEU A 73 10.23 -22.93 12.34
N ASP A 74 11.10 -22.60 13.29
CA ASP A 74 11.17 -23.28 14.57
C ASP A 74 10.05 -22.78 15.46
N SER A 75 9.46 -23.70 16.21
CA SER A 75 8.50 -23.40 17.25
C SER A 75 9.20 -22.95 18.52
N ILE A 76 8.45 -22.29 19.41
CA ILE A 76 8.92 -21.97 20.74
C ILE A 76 9.25 -23.23 21.56
N PHE A 77 8.64 -24.38 21.25
CA PHE A 77 9.00 -25.66 21.88
C PHE A 77 10.40 -26.10 21.44
N ASP A 78 10.65 -26.14 20.13
CA ASP A 78 11.95 -26.47 19.55
C ASP A 78 13.05 -25.54 20.10
N ALA A 79 12.73 -24.24 20.22
CA ALA A 79 13.63 -23.24 20.78
C ALA A 79 13.98 -23.51 22.25
N VAL A 80 12.99 -23.86 23.07
CA VAL A 80 13.19 -24.18 24.49
C VAL A 80 14.01 -25.47 24.64
N GLU A 81 13.67 -26.51 23.89
CA GLU A 81 14.40 -27.79 23.89
C GLU A 81 15.86 -27.59 23.48
N THR A 82 16.11 -26.80 22.43
CA THR A 82 17.47 -26.46 21.97
C THR A 82 18.25 -25.71 23.05
N VAL A 83 17.61 -24.78 23.78
CA VAL A 83 18.27 -24.01 24.84
C VAL A 83 18.57 -24.88 26.06
N ILE A 84 17.68 -25.81 26.42
CA ILE A 84 17.92 -26.80 27.49
C ILE A 84 19.08 -27.73 27.12
N ALA A 85 19.10 -28.23 25.87
CA ALA A 85 20.18 -29.09 25.38
C ALA A 85 21.56 -28.40 25.41
N ASN A 86 21.59 -27.07 25.36
CA ASN A 86 22.81 -26.25 25.53
C ASN A 86 23.14 -25.94 27.00
N GLY A 87 22.58 -26.69 27.95
CA GLY A 87 22.93 -26.59 29.38
C GLY A 87 22.28 -25.42 30.13
N VAL A 88 21.29 -24.74 29.55
CA VAL A 88 20.59 -23.64 30.21
C VAL A 88 19.45 -24.19 31.07
N SER A 89 19.43 -23.81 32.35
CA SER A 89 18.38 -24.25 33.27
C SER A 89 16.99 -23.74 32.89
N GLU A 90 15.97 -24.57 33.14
CA GLU A 90 14.57 -24.24 32.84
C GLU A 90 14.14 -22.90 33.47
N SER A 91 14.56 -22.62 34.71
CA SER A 91 14.26 -21.35 35.41
C SER A 91 14.76 -20.11 34.66
N LYS A 92 15.97 -20.15 34.07
CA LYS A 92 16.50 -19.04 33.25
C LYS A 92 15.65 -18.82 32.00
N ILE A 93 15.16 -19.89 31.38
CA ILE A 93 14.30 -19.82 30.20
C ILE A 93 12.93 -19.26 30.57
N LYS A 94 12.32 -19.74 31.67
CA LYS A 94 11.05 -19.21 32.19
C LYS A 94 11.12 -17.71 32.41
N LYS A 95 12.15 -17.24 33.14
CA LYS A 95 12.35 -15.80 33.40
C LYS A 95 12.47 -15.00 32.10
N PHE A 96 13.25 -15.50 31.14
CA PHE A 96 13.37 -14.86 29.82
C PHE A 96 12.02 -14.77 29.09
N LEU A 97 11.22 -15.82 29.09
CA LEU A 97 9.89 -15.81 28.45
C LEU A 97 8.92 -14.85 29.17
N ILE A 98 8.87 -14.90 30.51
CA ILE A 98 8.05 -14.00 31.32
C ILE A 98 8.39 -12.55 31.02
N ASP A 99 9.68 -12.19 31.02
CA ASP A 99 10.17 -10.84 30.74
C ASP A 99 9.79 -10.39 29.32
N LYS A 100 10.08 -11.22 28.31
CA LYS A 100 9.84 -10.86 26.90
C LYS A 100 8.37 -10.74 26.55
N PHE A 101 7.52 -11.56 27.16
CA PHE A 101 6.08 -11.50 26.95
C PHE A 101 5.37 -10.60 27.96
N LYS A 102 6.07 -10.04 28.95
CA LYS A 102 5.49 -9.24 30.04
C LYS A 102 4.31 -9.97 30.68
N LEU A 103 4.51 -11.24 31.05
CA LEU A 103 3.47 -12.02 31.72
C LEU A 103 3.35 -11.51 33.16
N SER A 104 2.12 -11.47 33.71
CA SER A 104 1.93 -11.27 35.15
C SER A 104 2.48 -12.51 35.85
N ASP A 105 3.49 -12.30 36.69
CA ASP A 105 4.39 -13.33 37.18
C ASP A 105 3.68 -14.53 37.80
N ASP A 106 4.10 -15.72 37.38
CA ASP A 106 4.07 -16.90 38.25
C ASP A 106 5.23 -17.82 37.85
N VAL A 107 6.40 -17.58 38.45
CA VAL A 107 7.66 -18.31 38.18
C VAL A 107 7.52 -19.81 38.54
N ASN A 108 6.49 -20.15 39.32
CA ASN A 108 6.21 -21.51 39.77
C ASN A 108 5.47 -22.37 38.73
N GLU A 109 4.94 -21.78 37.66
CA GLU A 109 4.28 -22.54 36.61
C GLU A 109 5.25 -23.40 35.79
N SER A 110 4.76 -24.51 35.25
CA SER A 110 5.53 -25.34 34.31
C SER A 110 5.92 -24.53 33.06
N ILE A 111 7.07 -24.86 32.45
CA ILE A 111 7.49 -24.18 31.21
C ILE A 111 6.45 -24.33 30.10
N LYS A 112 5.72 -25.46 30.05
CA LYS A 112 4.61 -25.68 29.11
C LYS A 112 3.47 -24.68 29.31
N SER A 113 3.09 -24.38 30.56
CA SER A 113 2.08 -23.37 30.87
C SER A 113 2.52 -21.97 30.42
N ILE A 114 3.78 -21.62 30.68
CA ILE A 114 4.36 -20.34 30.25
C ILE A 114 4.34 -20.22 28.72
N ILE A 115 4.73 -21.28 28.00
CA ILE A 115 4.67 -21.31 26.53
C ILE A 115 3.22 -21.11 26.04
N TYR A 116 2.24 -21.76 26.67
CA TYR A 116 0.83 -21.58 26.33
C TYR A 116 0.37 -20.13 26.52
N LYS A 117 0.76 -19.47 27.63
CA LYS A 117 0.49 -18.04 27.85
C LYS A 117 1.14 -17.16 26.77
N CYS A 118 2.37 -17.47 26.36
CA CYS A 118 3.06 -16.77 25.27
C CYS A 118 2.32 -16.90 23.93
N GLU A 119 1.82 -18.11 23.60
CA GLU A 119 0.99 -18.39 22.42
C GLU A 119 -0.29 -17.55 22.46
N VAL A 120 -1.06 -17.66 23.54
CA VAL A 120 -2.36 -16.98 23.70
C VAL A 120 -2.19 -15.46 23.61
N LYS A 121 -1.14 -14.92 24.22
CA LYS A 121 -0.84 -13.49 24.16
C LYS A 121 -0.51 -13.04 22.72
N SER A 122 0.23 -13.85 21.98
CA SER A 122 0.55 -13.58 20.57
C SER A 122 -0.67 -13.68 19.66
N ARG A 123 -1.45 -14.76 19.80
CA ARG A 123 -2.67 -15.00 19.02
C ARG A 123 -3.74 -13.93 19.24
N ASN A 124 -3.79 -13.36 20.44
CA ASN A 124 -4.66 -12.22 20.74
C ASN A 124 -4.10 -10.84 20.30
N GLY A 125 -2.97 -10.82 19.59
CA GLY A 125 -2.36 -9.58 19.07
C GLY A 125 -1.67 -8.72 20.12
N LYS A 126 -1.52 -9.22 21.36
CA LYS A 126 -0.84 -8.52 22.46
C LYS A 126 0.69 -8.73 22.45
N SER A 127 1.19 -9.64 21.63
CA SER A 127 2.62 -9.84 21.36
C SER A 127 2.86 -10.12 19.88
N LYS A 128 4.01 -9.68 19.36
CA LYS A 128 4.47 -9.92 17.98
C LYS A 128 5.68 -10.86 17.93
N LEU A 129 5.96 -11.60 19.01
CA LEU A 129 7.13 -12.47 19.09
C LEU A 129 6.90 -13.82 18.42
N LEU A 130 5.65 -14.31 18.43
CA LEU A 130 5.25 -15.54 17.77
C LEU A 130 4.24 -15.25 16.66
N GLY A 131 4.13 -16.18 15.73
CA GLY A 131 3.15 -16.16 14.65
C GLY A 131 2.69 -17.55 14.27
N PRO A 132 1.59 -17.67 13.51
CA PRO A 132 1.07 -18.95 13.08
C PRO A 132 1.87 -19.49 11.90
N GLY A 133 1.68 -20.77 11.62
CA GLY A 133 2.20 -21.45 10.44
C GLY A 133 1.45 -21.12 9.17
N ALA A 134 0.15 -20.82 9.26
CA ALA A 134 -0.64 -20.28 8.16
C ALA A 134 -1.44 -19.06 8.61
N MET A 135 -1.43 -18.02 7.78
CA MET A 135 -2.17 -16.79 8.03
C MET A 135 -3.58 -16.90 7.48
N SER A 136 -4.55 -16.29 8.18
CA SER A 136 -5.92 -16.24 7.69
C SER A 136 -6.03 -15.35 6.45
N ASN A 137 -6.83 -15.78 5.49
CA ASN A 137 -7.13 -15.07 4.24
C ASN A 137 -8.65 -15.06 3.95
N TYR A 138 -9.46 -15.07 5.01
CA TYR A 138 -10.91 -14.94 4.89
C TYR A 138 -11.29 -13.45 4.69
N PRO A 139 -12.27 -13.10 3.83
CA PRO A 139 -13.24 -13.94 3.13
C PRO A 139 -12.82 -14.43 1.74
N ASP A 140 -11.64 -14.04 1.28
CA ASP A 140 -11.16 -14.35 -0.07
C ASP A 140 -11.08 -15.86 -0.29
N ARG A 141 -10.69 -16.59 0.76
CA ARG A 141 -10.54 -18.04 0.77
C ARG A 141 -11.62 -18.74 1.60
N LEU A 142 -12.23 -19.77 1.02
CA LEU A 142 -13.29 -20.54 1.66
C LEU A 142 -12.76 -21.35 2.85
N ASP A 143 -11.57 -21.94 2.71
CA ASP A 143 -10.84 -22.62 3.79
C ASP A 143 -10.30 -21.63 4.83
N GLY A 144 -10.36 -20.33 4.56
CA GLY A 144 -10.07 -19.27 5.53
C GLY A 144 -8.59 -18.92 5.69
N PHE A 145 -7.68 -19.56 4.95
CA PHE A 145 -6.23 -19.40 5.06
C PHE A 145 -5.55 -19.23 3.68
N HIS A 146 -4.32 -18.72 3.67
CA HIS A 146 -3.54 -18.59 2.44
C HIS A 146 -3.13 -19.97 1.85
N THR A 147 -2.96 -20.04 0.52
CA THR A 147 -2.42 -21.21 -0.22
C THR A 147 -1.14 -21.73 0.42
N TYR A 148 -0.14 -20.86 0.51
CA TYR A 148 1.18 -21.16 1.02
C TYR A 148 1.28 -20.82 2.51
N ASN A 149 1.91 -21.74 3.23
CA ASN A 149 2.21 -21.55 4.65
C ASN A 149 3.52 -20.77 4.82
N ARG A 150 3.87 -20.48 6.07
CA ARG A 150 5.09 -19.78 6.48
C ARG A 150 6.37 -20.35 5.87
N CYS A 151 6.42 -21.67 5.62
CA CYS A 151 7.55 -22.36 4.99
C CYS A 151 7.85 -21.90 3.55
N CYS A 152 6.82 -21.60 2.75
CA CYS A 152 6.98 -21.22 1.35
C CYS A 152 6.63 -19.75 1.08
N ARG A 153 5.91 -19.10 2.01
CA ARG A 153 5.38 -17.75 1.81
C ARG A 153 6.41 -16.74 1.34
N GLN A 154 7.63 -16.73 1.89
CA GLN A 154 8.64 -15.74 1.48
C GLN A 154 9.09 -15.90 0.02
N LYS A 155 8.96 -17.09 -0.55
CA LYS A 155 9.30 -17.39 -1.94
C LYS A 155 8.12 -17.10 -2.86
N GLU A 156 6.91 -17.50 -2.47
CA GLU A 156 5.72 -17.43 -3.32
C GLU A 156 4.96 -16.09 -3.26
N ASP A 157 5.07 -15.34 -2.16
CA ASP A 157 4.41 -14.04 -1.97
C ASP A 157 5.34 -12.94 -2.54
N THR A 158 5.43 -12.88 -3.88
CA THR A 158 6.33 -11.96 -4.62
C THR A 158 6.08 -10.48 -4.29
N GLY A 159 4.84 -10.13 -3.94
CA GLY A 159 4.47 -8.81 -3.43
C GLY A 159 5.06 -8.45 -2.05
N ARG A 160 5.60 -9.43 -1.31
CA ARG A 160 6.19 -9.25 0.03
C ARG A 160 7.68 -9.62 0.12
N HIS A 161 8.40 -9.68 -1.00
CA HIS A 161 9.86 -9.81 -0.94
C HIS A 161 10.46 -8.72 -0.01
N LYS A 162 11.47 -9.09 0.79
CA LYS A 162 12.09 -8.20 1.79
C LYS A 162 12.61 -6.89 1.16
N GLU A 163 13.03 -6.94 -0.09
CA GLU A 163 13.44 -5.77 -0.88
C GLU A 163 12.26 -4.85 -1.19
N ASN A 164 11.12 -5.40 -1.59
CA ASN A 164 9.86 -4.66 -1.75
C ASN A 164 9.39 -4.08 -0.40
N MET A 165 9.54 -4.82 0.70
CA MET A 165 9.12 -4.35 2.03
C MET A 165 10.02 -3.28 2.65
N LYS A 166 11.33 -3.23 2.33
CA LYS A 166 12.21 -2.11 2.75
C LYS A 166 11.77 -0.77 2.16
N THR A 167 10.87 -0.80 1.18
CA THR A 167 10.47 0.37 0.40
C THR A 167 9.10 0.90 0.78
N TYR A 168 8.45 0.32 1.80
CA TYR A 168 7.20 0.84 2.39
C TYR A 168 7.32 2.27 2.94
N ASN A 169 8.53 2.80 3.11
CA ASN A 169 8.77 4.20 3.47
C ASN A 169 8.62 5.15 2.27
N LYS A 170 8.41 4.62 1.07
CA LYS A 170 8.17 5.39 -0.15
C LYS A 170 6.88 4.90 -0.78
N ASP A 171 5.94 5.80 -1.01
CA ASP A 171 4.71 5.43 -1.66
C ASP A 171 4.93 5.26 -3.17
N ARG A 172 5.14 4.00 -3.58
CA ARG A 172 5.33 3.64 -4.99
C ARG A 172 4.16 4.07 -5.87
N ARG A 173 2.96 4.25 -5.32
CA ARG A 173 1.76 4.63 -6.08
C ARG A 173 1.93 5.98 -6.78
N ALA A 174 2.70 6.89 -6.17
CA ALA A 174 2.99 8.17 -6.82
C ALA A 174 3.73 7.99 -8.15
N TYR A 175 4.58 6.96 -8.25
CA TYR A 175 5.32 6.64 -9.46
C TYR A 175 4.43 5.89 -10.45
N GLU A 176 3.68 4.91 -9.95
CA GLU A 176 2.82 4.05 -10.76
C GLU A 176 1.72 4.82 -11.49
N TYR A 177 1.15 5.83 -10.83
CA TYR A 177 0.07 6.66 -11.38
C TYR A 177 0.57 7.99 -11.95
N TRP A 178 1.90 8.14 -12.14
CA TRP A 178 2.51 9.32 -12.75
C TRP A 178 2.11 10.65 -12.08
N SER A 179 1.79 10.57 -10.80
CA SER A 179 1.18 11.65 -10.02
C SER A 179 2.10 12.86 -9.89
N ASP A 180 1.49 14.05 -9.82
CA ASP A 180 2.16 15.27 -9.42
C ASP A 180 2.30 15.37 -7.88
N GLY A 181 2.87 16.49 -7.43
CA GLY A 181 3.17 16.78 -6.02
C GLY A 181 4.66 16.66 -5.72
N ASN A 182 5.11 17.23 -4.60
CA ASN A 182 6.47 17.05 -4.14
C ASN A 182 6.66 15.66 -3.52
N ILE A 183 6.79 14.64 -4.39
CA ILE A 183 6.85 13.22 -4.03
C ILE A 183 7.96 12.89 -3.03
N HIS A 184 9.10 13.60 -3.11
CA HIS A 184 10.19 13.38 -2.17
C HIS A 184 9.87 13.96 -0.79
N ALA A 185 9.28 15.15 -0.75
CA ALA A 185 8.83 15.78 0.49
C ALA A 185 7.71 14.98 1.16
N ALA A 186 6.72 14.51 0.39
CA ALA A 186 5.61 13.71 0.91
C ALA A 186 6.13 12.42 1.58
N ASN A 187 7.03 11.70 0.91
CA ASN A 187 7.69 10.53 1.49
C ASN A 187 8.47 10.87 2.77
N LYS A 188 9.19 12.00 2.82
CA LYS A 188 9.87 12.45 4.05
C LYS A 188 8.89 12.77 5.16
N PHE A 189 7.77 13.42 4.84
CA PHE A 189 6.75 13.77 5.83
C PHE A 189 6.06 12.53 6.40
N MET A 190 5.70 11.54 5.58
CA MET A 190 5.15 10.25 6.02
C MET A 190 6.04 9.53 7.05
N ASN A 191 7.36 9.68 6.92
CA ASN A 191 8.35 9.06 7.82
C ASN A 191 8.76 9.96 9.00
N SER A 192 8.19 11.16 9.12
CA SER A 192 8.53 12.09 10.19
C SER A 192 7.94 11.65 11.54
N SER A 193 8.41 12.28 12.62
CA SER A 193 7.88 12.07 13.97
C SER A 193 6.37 12.39 14.06
N TYR A 194 5.84 13.21 13.15
CA TYR A 194 4.41 13.56 13.12
C TYR A 194 3.53 12.31 13.08
N PHE A 195 3.87 11.31 12.26
CA PHE A 195 3.08 10.08 12.11
C PHE A 195 3.45 8.96 13.09
N LYS A 196 4.38 9.18 14.03
CA LYS A 196 4.84 8.15 14.97
C LYS A 196 3.67 7.59 15.79
N GLY A 197 3.45 6.28 15.69
CA GLY A 197 2.34 5.58 16.37
C GLY A 197 1.04 5.50 15.56
N THR A 198 0.91 6.29 14.50
CA THR A 198 -0.21 6.28 13.55
C THR A 198 0.24 5.76 12.17
N SER A 199 -0.67 5.65 11.21
CA SER A 199 -0.33 5.46 9.81
C SER A 199 -0.58 6.76 9.04
N ALA A 200 0.38 7.15 8.20
CA ALA A 200 0.12 8.17 7.19
C ALA A 200 -0.81 7.60 6.11
N ASP A 201 -1.76 8.40 5.66
CA ASP A 201 -2.64 8.08 4.54
C ASP A 201 -2.91 9.32 3.71
N HIS A 202 -3.36 9.13 2.47
CA HIS A 202 -3.71 10.21 1.57
C HIS A 202 -5.15 10.66 1.82
N ILE A 203 -5.38 11.97 1.74
CA ILE A 203 -6.73 12.52 1.83
C ILE A 203 -7.50 12.13 0.56
N GLY A 204 -6.95 12.44 -0.63
CA GLY A 204 -7.42 11.93 -1.91
C GLY A 204 -6.56 10.76 -2.39
N ALA A 205 -7.17 9.68 -2.90
CA ALA A 205 -6.43 8.52 -3.36
C ALA A 205 -5.60 8.82 -4.63
N ILE A 206 -4.31 8.50 -4.63
CA ILE A 206 -3.41 8.70 -5.79
C ILE A 206 -3.96 8.00 -7.06
N SER A 207 -4.59 6.84 -6.90
CA SER A 207 -5.20 6.09 -8.01
C SER A 207 -6.37 6.82 -8.69
N LEU A 208 -6.87 7.91 -8.11
CA LEU A 208 -7.88 8.79 -8.69
C LEU A 208 -7.26 10.08 -9.28
N GLY A 209 -5.93 10.18 -9.36
CA GLY A 209 -5.21 11.34 -9.91
C GLY A 209 -4.78 12.38 -8.87
N PHE A 210 -5.13 12.20 -7.59
CA PHE A 210 -4.70 13.11 -6.52
C PHE A 210 -3.18 13.10 -6.33
N LYS A 211 -2.62 14.26 -6.01
CA LYS A 211 -1.17 14.44 -5.88
C LYS A 211 -0.60 13.68 -4.69
N HIS A 212 0.65 13.25 -4.81
CA HIS A 212 1.44 12.82 -3.68
C HIS A 212 2.27 14.00 -3.15
N ASP A 213 1.65 14.76 -2.25
CA ASP A 213 2.21 15.99 -1.68
C ASP A 213 2.06 15.98 -0.14
N PRO A 214 3.02 16.54 0.64
CA PRO A 214 2.94 16.56 2.10
C PRO A 214 1.68 17.26 2.64
N LEU A 215 1.13 18.25 1.94
CA LEU A 215 -0.12 18.93 2.33
C LEU A 215 -1.35 18.01 2.26
N LEU A 216 -1.28 16.93 1.48
CA LEU A 216 -2.42 16.06 1.18
C LEU A 216 -2.37 14.74 1.97
N LEU A 217 -1.59 14.72 3.05
CA LEU A 217 -1.42 13.57 3.94
C LEU A 217 -2.12 13.81 5.28
N GLN A 218 -2.73 12.75 5.80
CA GLN A 218 -3.44 12.77 7.08
C GLN A 218 -3.09 11.57 7.96
N LYS A 219 -3.27 11.73 9.27
CA LYS A 219 -3.14 10.63 10.24
C LYS A 219 -4.37 9.74 10.15
N MET A 220 -4.14 8.43 10.08
CA MET A 220 -5.20 7.44 10.18
C MET A 220 -4.80 6.29 11.10
N SER A 221 -5.80 5.64 11.68
CA SER A 221 -5.59 4.37 12.37
C SER A 221 -5.18 3.30 11.35
N LYS A 222 -4.43 2.28 11.78
CA LYS A 222 -4.00 1.18 10.91
C LYS A 222 -5.15 0.37 10.34
N GLY A 223 -6.27 0.28 11.06
CA GLY A 223 -7.47 -0.40 10.60
C GLY A 223 -8.16 0.38 9.48
N ASP A 224 -8.32 1.69 9.67
CA ASP A 224 -9.07 2.55 8.74
C ASP A 224 -8.36 2.71 7.40
N ASN A 225 -7.04 2.89 7.42
CA ASN A 225 -6.23 2.99 6.20
C ASN A 225 -6.42 1.76 5.28
N SER A 226 -6.43 0.55 5.85
CA SER A 226 -6.63 -0.68 5.08
C SER A 226 -8.01 -0.79 4.40
N SER A 227 -9.01 -0.06 4.93
CA SER A 227 -10.40 -0.07 4.47
C SER A 227 -10.76 1.06 3.49
N LYS A 228 -10.03 2.18 3.52
CA LYS A 228 -10.29 3.36 2.69
C LYS A 228 -9.99 3.11 1.21
N ARG A 229 -8.87 2.46 0.89
CA ARG A 229 -8.43 2.11 -0.49
C ARG A 229 -8.56 3.29 -1.46
N ASP A 230 -9.44 3.18 -2.45
CA ASP A 230 -9.71 4.14 -3.53
C ASP A 230 -11.07 4.86 -3.34
N ARG A 231 -11.65 4.79 -2.14
CA ARG A 231 -12.91 5.48 -1.85
C ARG A 231 -12.68 6.98 -1.75
N LEU A 232 -13.55 7.73 -2.41
CA LEU A 232 -13.69 9.16 -2.23
C LEU A 232 -14.82 9.37 -1.21
N LEU A 233 -14.52 9.98 -0.05
CA LEU A 233 -15.54 10.27 0.97
C LEU A 233 -15.90 11.77 0.95
N PRO A 234 -17.11 12.15 1.41
CA PRO A 234 -17.50 13.56 1.50
C PRO A 234 -16.47 14.41 2.27
N LYS A 235 -16.06 13.90 3.44
CA LYS A 235 -15.03 14.51 4.29
C LYS A 235 -13.68 14.68 3.59
N ASP A 236 -13.33 13.77 2.68
CA ASP A 236 -12.08 13.90 1.92
C ASP A 236 -12.17 15.09 0.96
N ILE A 237 -13.28 15.24 0.22
CA ILE A 237 -13.50 16.37 -0.72
C ILE A 237 -13.46 17.71 0.03
N GLU A 238 -14.19 17.82 1.14
CA GLU A 238 -14.21 19.02 1.97
C GLU A 238 -12.82 19.41 2.47
N LEU A 239 -12.05 18.42 2.95
CA LEU A 239 -10.71 18.66 3.44
C LEU A 239 -9.75 19.08 2.32
N LEU A 240 -9.86 18.48 1.12
CA LEU A 240 -9.06 18.86 -0.05
C LEU A 240 -9.35 20.30 -0.46
N ILE A 241 -10.63 20.69 -0.57
CA ILE A 241 -11.04 22.06 -0.89
C ILE A 241 -10.51 23.04 0.16
N LYS A 242 -10.63 22.68 1.44
CA LYS A 242 -10.10 23.50 2.54
C LYS A 242 -8.59 23.71 2.42
N ILE A 243 -7.83 22.64 2.11
CA ILE A 243 -6.37 22.74 1.93
C ILE A 243 -6.02 23.66 0.77
N GLU A 244 -6.70 23.56 -0.38
CA GLU A 244 -6.47 24.47 -1.52
C GLU A 244 -6.77 25.92 -1.15
N ASN A 245 -7.88 26.18 -0.45
CA ASN A 245 -8.25 27.53 -0.02
C ASN A 245 -7.25 28.12 1.00
N GLU A 246 -6.69 27.30 1.89
CA GLU A 246 -5.69 27.72 2.87
C GLU A 246 -4.27 27.87 2.28
N ASN A 247 -4.02 27.37 1.06
CA ASN A 247 -2.69 27.37 0.46
C ASN A 247 -2.75 27.86 -0.99
N SER A 248 -2.55 29.17 -1.17
CA SER A 248 -2.57 29.81 -2.49
C SER A 248 -1.65 29.12 -3.50
N GLY A 249 -2.17 28.88 -4.71
CA GLY A 249 -1.44 28.20 -5.78
C GLY A 249 -1.36 26.67 -5.65
N VAL A 250 -1.96 26.06 -4.62
CA VAL A 250 -2.00 24.60 -4.47
C VAL A 250 -3.27 24.04 -5.11
N THR A 251 -3.10 23.08 -6.01
CA THR A 251 -4.16 22.19 -6.48
C THR A 251 -3.89 20.77 -5.98
N ALA A 252 -4.93 20.13 -5.46
CA ALA A 252 -4.88 18.82 -4.82
C ALA A 252 -4.71 17.67 -5.82
N ILE A 253 -5.01 17.91 -7.10
CA ILE A 253 -5.02 16.90 -8.14
C ILE A 253 -3.96 17.16 -9.20
N SER A 254 -3.45 16.10 -9.82
CA SER A 254 -2.49 16.20 -10.92
C SER A 254 -3.13 16.85 -12.15
N TRP A 255 -2.32 17.52 -12.97
CA TRP A 255 -2.82 18.34 -14.09
C TRP A 255 -3.75 17.55 -15.04
N PHE A 256 -3.47 16.26 -15.24
CA PHE A 256 -4.24 15.40 -16.12
C PHE A 256 -5.66 15.07 -15.63
N SER A 257 -6.05 15.52 -14.43
CA SER A 257 -7.41 15.38 -13.88
C SER A 257 -8.00 16.71 -13.36
N GLU A 258 -7.34 17.83 -13.64
CA GLU A 258 -7.67 19.13 -13.06
C GLU A 258 -9.07 19.62 -13.44
N LYS A 259 -9.50 19.43 -14.69
CA LYS A 259 -10.80 19.90 -15.17
C LYS A 259 -11.95 19.13 -14.53
N ILE A 260 -11.78 17.82 -14.33
CA ILE A 260 -12.72 16.99 -13.59
C ILE A 260 -12.79 17.45 -12.12
N TRP A 261 -11.66 17.74 -11.49
CA TRP A 261 -11.66 18.20 -10.10
C TRP A 261 -12.34 19.57 -9.94
N LEU A 262 -12.11 20.50 -10.87
CA LEU A 262 -12.82 21.79 -10.89
C LEU A 262 -14.34 21.59 -10.98
N TYR A 263 -14.79 20.69 -11.85
CA TYR A 263 -16.20 20.31 -11.94
C TYR A 263 -16.74 19.75 -10.62
N ILE A 264 -16.01 18.82 -10.00
CA ILE A 264 -16.38 18.25 -8.69
C ILE A 264 -16.50 19.35 -7.64
N LYS A 265 -15.53 20.27 -7.53
CA LYS A 265 -15.59 21.38 -6.56
C LYS A 265 -16.81 22.27 -6.74
N GLN A 266 -17.17 22.58 -7.99
CA GLN A 266 -18.32 23.44 -8.30
C GLN A 266 -19.65 22.75 -7.99
N ARG A 267 -19.75 21.44 -8.20
CA ARG A 267 -21.00 20.69 -8.02
C ARG A 267 -21.17 20.10 -6.63
N TYR A 268 -20.08 19.79 -5.93
CA TYR A 268 -20.11 19.03 -4.68
C TYR A 268 -21.02 19.65 -3.63
N ALA A 269 -21.04 20.97 -3.47
CA ALA A 269 -21.88 21.64 -2.48
C ALA A 269 -23.39 21.34 -2.65
N ILE A 270 -23.83 21.06 -3.88
CA ILE A 270 -25.23 20.84 -4.25
C ILE A 270 -25.50 19.35 -4.53
N GLU A 271 -24.49 18.62 -5.04
CA GLU A 271 -24.60 17.25 -5.56
C GLU A 271 -23.81 16.23 -4.72
N GLN A 272 -23.79 16.39 -3.39
CA GLN A 272 -23.06 15.48 -2.48
C GLN A 272 -23.47 14.00 -2.63
N TYR A 273 -24.70 13.73 -3.07
CA TYR A 273 -25.18 12.36 -3.31
C TYR A 273 -24.51 11.67 -4.51
N LYS A 274 -23.80 12.42 -5.38
CA LYS A 274 -23.14 11.89 -6.59
C LYS A 274 -21.66 11.51 -6.37
N ILE A 275 -21.20 11.32 -5.14
CA ILE A 275 -19.78 11.01 -4.84
C ILE A 275 -19.27 9.76 -5.58
N ASP A 276 -20.09 8.71 -5.67
CA ASP A 276 -19.69 7.49 -6.41
C ASP A 276 -19.47 7.78 -7.90
N MET A 277 -20.31 8.62 -8.51
CA MET A 277 -20.15 9.08 -9.89
C MET A 277 -18.89 9.92 -10.06
N PHE A 278 -18.59 10.85 -9.13
CA PHE A 278 -17.33 11.62 -9.17
C PHE A 278 -16.10 10.72 -9.07
N ARG A 279 -16.15 9.70 -8.21
CA ARG A 279 -15.07 8.70 -8.11
C ARG A 279 -14.91 7.95 -9.43
N ASP A 280 -15.99 7.49 -10.02
CA ASP A 280 -15.94 6.67 -11.23
C ASP A 280 -15.48 7.49 -12.46
N LEU A 281 -15.82 8.79 -12.49
CA LEU A 281 -15.29 9.76 -13.45
C LEU A 281 -13.76 9.89 -13.37
N LEU A 282 -13.21 10.06 -12.16
CA LEU A 282 -11.77 10.12 -11.92
C LEU A 282 -11.07 8.79 -12.29
N LYS A 283 -11.70 7.65 -12.01
CA LYS A 283 -11.18 6.33 -12.42
C LYS A 283 -11.10 6.18 -13.93
N GLN A 284 -12.16 6.59 -14.65
CA GLN A 284 -12.18 6.53 -16.10
C GLN A 284 -11.12 7.43 -16.71
N ASN A 285 -10.96 8.63 -16.16
CA ASN A 285 -9.90 9.54 -16.59
C ASN A 285 -8.50 8.95 -16.38
N MET A 286 -8.25 8.34 -15.21
CA MET A 286 -6.97 7.65 -14.95
C MET A 286 -6.73 6.51 -15.93
N ALA A 287 -7.76 5.71 -16.26
CA ALA A 287 -7.62 4.64 -17.24
C ALA A 287 -7.28 5.17 -18.65
N ASN A 288 -7.94 6.23 -19.08
CA ASN A 288 -7.65 6.87 -20.37
C ASN A 288 -6.23 7.46 -20.38
N TYR A 289 -5.81 8.13 -19.31
CA TYR A 289 -4.48 8.70 -19.19
C TYR A 289 -3.38 7.64 -19.24
N MET A 290 -3.51 6.55 -18.48
CA MET A 290 -2.54 5.45 -18.52
C MET A 290 -2.46 4.79 -19.92
N GLU A 291 -3.59 4.68 -20.62
CA GLU A 291 -3.62 4.18 -21.99
C GLU A 291 -2.90 5.14 -22.96
N ILE A 292 -3.11 6.46 -22.85
CA ILE A 292 -2.39 7.46 -23.66
C ILE A 292 -0.88 7.32 -23.46
N LEU A 293 -0.41 7.18 -22.21
CA LEU A 293 1.02 6.99 -21.92
C LEU A 293 1.56 5.70 -22.55
N TRP A 294 0.79 4.61 -22.48
CA TRP A 294 1.16 3.34 -23.10
C TRP A 294 1.27 3.47 -24.61
N ILE A 295 0.27 4.07 -25.27
CA ILE A 295 0.28 4.25 -26.73
C ILE A 295 1.48 5.08 -27.17
N ILE A 296 1.80 6.18 -26.47
CA ILE A 296 2.97 7.01 -26.80
C ILE A 296 4.27 6.22 -26.67
N LYS A 297 4.43 5.48 -25.57
CA LYS A 297 5.61 4.63 -25.34
C LYS A 297 5.75 3.58 -26.45
N GLU A 298 4.68 2.85 -26.74
CA GLU A 298 4.69 1.72 -27.66
C GLU A 298 4.90 2.17 -29.11
N GLN A 299 4.16 3.19 -29.55
CA GLN A 299 4.22 3.63 -30.94
C GLN A 299 5.46 4.45 -31.27
N CYS A 300 5.98 5.24 -30.32
CA CYS A 300 7.15 6.10 -30.57
C CYS A 300 8.49 5.47 -30.11
N GLY A 301 8.45 4.26 -29.55
CA GLY A 301 9.62 3.55 -29.02
C GLY A 301 10.49 4.41 -28.10
N LYS A 302 11.81 4.43 -28.34
CA LYS A 302 12.79 5.18 -27.54
C LYS A 302 12.52 6.69 -27.50
N ASN A 303 11.99 7.26 -28.57
CA ASN A 303 11.66 8.70 -28.60
C ASN A 303 10.42 8.99 -27.75
N GLY A 304 9.46 8.06 -27.68
CA GLY A 304 8.35 8.12 -26.74
C GLY A 304 8.81 8.11 -25.29
N GLU A 305 9.71 7.18 -24.94
CA GLU A 305 10.28 7.13 -23.59
C GLU A 305 11.02 8.42 -23.23
N ARG A 306 11.88 8.93 -24.13
CA ARG A 306 12.59 10.20 -23.95
C ARG A 306 11.61 11.36 -23.72
N PHE A 307 10.59 11.48 -24.55
CA PHE A 307 9.55 12.50 -24.42
C PHE A 307 8.84 12.41 -23.06
N LEU A 308 8.38 11.22 -22.67
CA LEU A 308 7.66 11.02 -21.40
C LEU A 308 8.55 11.30 -20.18
N ILE A 309 9.82 10.88 -20.22
CA ILE A 309 10.78 11.21 -19.17
C ILE A 309 10.98 12.72 -19.10
N GLU A 310 11.31 13.35 -20.22
CA GLU A 310 11.65 14.77 -20.25
C GLU A 310 10.49 15.66 -19.82
N LYS A 311 9.28 15.41 -20.33
CA LYS A 311 8.15 16.32 -20.11
C LYS A 311 7.33 15.98 -18.86
N LEU A 312 7.29 14.72 -18.42
CA LEU A 312 6.41 14.31 -17.31
C LEU A 312 7.14 13.89 -16.02
N LEU A 313 8.34 13.32 -16.12
CA LEU A 313 9.10 12.82 -14.96
C LEU A 313 10.20 13.77 -14.52
N SER A 314 10.99 14.29 -15.46
CA SER A 314 12.15 15.13 -15.19
C SER A 314 11.83 16.42 -14.43
N PRO A 315 10.65 17.07 -14.61
CA PRO A 315 10.28 18.22 -13.78
C PRO A 315 10.21 17.88 -12.29
N LYS A 316 10.00 16.60 -11.95
CA LYS A 316 9.90 16.10 -10.58
C LYS A 316 11.27 15.73 -9.99
N PHE A 317 12.34 15.65 -10.80
CA PHE A 317 13.67 15.25 -10.32
C PHE A 317 14.29 16.28 -9.38
N GLY A 318 13.93 17.55 -9.54
CA GLY A 318 14.34 18.62 -8.62
C GLY A 318 13.99 18.33 -7.16
N TYR A 319 12.86 17.67 -6.90
CA TYR A 319 12.41 17.34 -5.55
C TYR A 319 13.41 16.46 -4.78
N PHE A 320 14.14 15.60 -5.50
CA PHE A 320 15.11 14.69 -4.92
C PHE A 320 16.42 15.37 -4.55
N LYS A 321 16.65 16.64 -4.94
CA LYS A 321 17.87 17.39 -4.60
C LYS A 321 17.85 18.01 -3.20
N TYR A 322 16.72 17.95 -2.51
CA TYR A 322 16.52 18.67 -1.25
C TYR A 322 16.12 17.79 -0.07
N SER A 323 16.33 18.33 1.12
CA SER A 323 15.74 17.89 2.38
C SER A 323 14.78 18.93 2.89
N TYR A 324 13.71 18.44 3.51
CA TYR A 324 12.56 19.25 3.88
C TYR A 324 12.28 19.11 5.37
N LYS A 325 11.87 20.21 5.99
CA LYS A 325 11.19 20.22 7.30
C LYS A 325 9.77 20.71 7.13
N PHE A 326 8.88 20.18 7.95
CA PHE A 326 7.44 20.40 7.87
C PHE A 326 6.90 20.93 9.18
N ASN A 327 5.81 21.69 9.11
CA ASN A 327 4.94 21.89 10.26
C ASN A 327 3.90 20.75 10.36
N GLU A 328 3.00 20.84 11.33
CA GLU A 328 1.96 19.81 11.58
C GLU A 328 0.91 19.72 10.47
N LYS A 329 0.75 20.77 9.66
CA LYS A 329 -0.13 20.79 8.48
C LYS A 329 0.55 20.23 7.22
N GLY A 330 1.80 19.78 7.31
CA GLY A 330 2.57 19.30 6.15
C GLY A 330 3.15 20.41 5.27
N GLN A 331 3.03 21.69 5.66
CA GLN A 331 3.66 22.80 4.94
C GLN A 331 5.18 22.74 5.08
N ILE A 332 5.91 22.92 3.99
CA ILE A 332 7.37 22.95 3.98
C ILE A 332 7.84 24.27 4.59
N ILE A 333 8.43 24.21 5.78
CA ILE A 333 8.97 25.38 6.50
C ILE A 333 10.47 25.58 6.28
N LYS A 334 11.18 24.55 5.80
CA LYS A 334 12.59 24.64 5.45
C LYS A 334 12.94 23.69 4.32
N CYS A 335 13.67 24.19 3.33
CA CYS A 335 14.26 23.44 2.24
C CYS A 335 15.78 23.61 2.30
N THR A 336 16.53 22.51 2.27
CA THR A 336 18.01 22.53 2.26
C THR A 336 18.54 21.57 1.23
N GLU A 337 19.55 21.97 0.47
CA GLU A 337 20.22 21.06 -0.44
C GLU A 337 20.74 19.82 0.27
N ARG A 338 20.62 18.67 -0.38
CA ARG A 338 21.17 17.42 0.11
C ARG A 338 22.49 17.15 -0.60
N LYS A 339 23.39 16.43 0.08
CA LYS A 339 24.53 15.81 -0.60
C LYS A 339 24.01 14.74 -1.56
N ILE A 340 24.16 14.97 -2.87
CA ILE A 340 23.83 13.98 -3.89
C ILE A 340 24.86 12.86 -3.82
N THR A 341 24.37 11.64 -3.62
CA THR A 341 25.17 10.42 -3.58
C THR A 341 24.66 9.46 -4.66
N ASP A 342 25.39 8.38 -4.94
CA ASP A 342 24.91 7.34 -5.86
C ASP A 342 23.58 6.72 -5.41
N ALA A 343 23.29 6.72 -4.12
CA ALA A 343 21.99 6.32 -3.60
C ALA A 343 20.87 7.23 -4.13
N THR A 344 21.12 8.53 -4.30
CA THR A 344 20.14 9.48 -4.85
C THR A 344 19.94 9.28 -6.34
N ARG A 345 21.01 8.96 -7.10
CA ARG A 345 20.90 8.62 -8.53
C ARG A 345 20.01 7.40 -8.75
N LYS A 346 20.25 6.33 -7.96
CA LYS A 346 19.43 5.11 -7.97
C LYS A 346 17.95 5.36 -7.60
N GLU A 347 17.63 6.46 -6.90
CA GLU A 347 16.23 6.83 -6.64
C GLU A 347 15.50 7.30 -7.90
N ILE A 348 16.20 8.05 -8.77
CA ILE A 348 15.66 8.55 -10.04
C ILE A 348 15.50 7.39 -11.02
N ASP A 349 16.52 6.55 -11.19
CA ASP A 349 16.46 5.38 -12.09
C ASP A 349 15.30 4.46 -11.71
N ARG A 350 15.12 4.25 -10.39
CA ARG A 350 13.98 3.49 -9.89
C ARG A 350 12.65 4.18 -10.15
N PHE A 351 12.56 5.49 -9.99
CA PHE A 351 11.33 6.23 -10.27
C PHE A 351 10.92 6.03 -11.73
N ILE A 352 11.86 6.23 -12.66
CA ILE A 352 11.63 6.02 -14.10
C ILE A 352 11.18 4.57 -14.36
N ARG A 353 11.94 3.58 -13.86
CA ARG A 353 11.60 2.16 -14.06
C ARG A 353 10.21 1.80 -13.55
N VAL A 354 9.87 2.18 -12.31
CA VAL A 354 8.56 1.86 -11.72
C VAL A 354 7.43 2.55 -12.46
N ALA A 355 7.64 3.79 -12.94
CA ALA A 355 6.62 4.51 -13.69
C ALA A 355 6.30 3.80 -15.03
N PHE A 356 7.31 3.32 -15.74
CA PHE A 356 7.11 2.58 -17.00
C PHE A 356 6.57 1.16 -16.80
N GLU A 357 7.11 0.40 -15.84
CA GLU A 357 6.56 -0.92 -15.45
C GLU A 357 5.07 -0.81 -15.13
N ALA A 358 4.66 0.27 -14.45
CA ALA A 358 3.26 0.48 -14.12
C ALA A 358 2.37 0.76 -15.34
N VAL A 359 2.89 1.36 -16.42
CA VAL A 359 2.14 1.59 -17.66
C VAL A 359 1.91 0.27 -18.40
N GLU A 360 2.94 -0.57 -18.47
CA GLU A 360 2.86 -1.92 -19.05
C GLU A 360 1.90 -2.81 -18.24
N ASP A 361 2.10 -2.90 -16.92
CA ASP A 361 1.20 -3.58 -15.99
C ASP A 361 -0.23 -2.99 -16.06
N TYR A 362 -0.36 -1.71 -16.42
CA TYR A 362 -1.66 -1.09 -16.61
C TYR A 362 -2.37 -1.71 -17.81
N HIS A 363 -1.72 -1.70 -18.97
CA HIS A 363 -2.27 -2.16 -20.23
C HIS A 363 -2.51 -3.68 -20.26
N GLU A 364 -1.54 -4.49 -19.85
CA GLU A 364 -1.56 -5.96 -20.00
C GLU A 364 -2.60 -6.68 -19.13
N LYS A 365 -3.18 -5.99 -18.15
CA LYS A 365 -4.09 -6.61 -17.18
C LYS A 365 -5.46 -6.91 -17.79
N ASN A 366 -5.60 -8.14 -18.28
CA ASN A 366 -6.80 -8.67 -18.95
C ASN A 366 -8.11 -8.60 -18.14
N ASN A 367 -8.06 -8.64 -16.80
CA ASN A 367 -9.24 -8.62 -15.92
C ASN A 367 -9.57 -7.22 -15.37
N ARG A 368 -9.32 -6.14 -16.13
CA ARG A 368 -9.77 -4.80 -15.73
C ARG A 368 -11.24 -4.61 -16.04
N ASN A 369 -12.01 -4.26 -15.00
CA ASN A 369 -13.41 -3.89 -15.15
C ASN A 369 -13.61 -2.58 -15.93
N LEU A 370 -12.59 -1.72 -15.95
CA LEU A 370 -12.63 -0.41 -16.60
C LEU A 370 -11.65 -0.42 -17.78
N LYS A 371 -12.18 -0.22 -18.99
CA LYS A 371 -11.39 -0.09 -20.22
C LYS A 371 -11.26 1.38 -20.60
N SER A 372 -10.21 1.70 -21.36
CA SER A 372 -10.05 3.02 -21.97
C SER A 372 -11.27 3.35 -22.84
N SER A 373 -11.68 4.62 -22.84
CA SER A 373 -12.81 5.15 -23.59
C SER A 373 -12.38 6.12 -24.70
N LEU A 374 -11.13 6.02 -25.16
CA LEU A 374 -10.59 6.85 -26.24
C LEU A 374 -11.31 6.55 -27.56
N ASP A 375 -11.62 7.59 -28.32
CA ASP A 375 -12.32 7.49 -29.62
C ASP A 375 -11.41 7.83 -30.81
N LYS A 376 -12.00 7.92 -32.01
CA LYS A 376 -11.27 8.20 -33.26
C LYS A 376 -10.57 9.56 -33.24
N GLU A 377 -11.18 10.59 -32.66
CA GLU A 377 -10.58 11.93 -32.60
C GLU A 377 -9.38 11.93 -31.65
N ASP A 378 -9.49 11.21 -30.53
CA ASP A 378 -8.40 11.05 -29.59
C ASP A 378 -7.20 10.36 -30.25
N VAL A 379 -7.47 9.32 -31.06
CA VAL A 379 -6.44 8.62 -31.84
C VAL A 379 -5.78 9.53 -32.88
N GLU A 380 -6.53 10.43 -33.54
CA GLU A 380 -5.94 11.40 -34.47
C GLU A 380 -5.02 12.42 -33.77
N LEU A 381 -5.39 12.88 -32.57
CA LEU A 381 -4.51 13.73 -31.76
C LEU A 381 -3.24 12.97 -31.34
N ILE A 382 -3.37 11.68 -30.98
CA ILE A 382 -2.21 10.84 -30.66
C ILE A 382 -1.27 10.71 -31.87
N LYS A 383 -1.78 10.55 -33.10
CA LYS A 383 -0.94 10.54 -34.31
C LYS A 383 -0.17 11.85 -34.48
N LYS A 384 -0.80 13.00 -34.23
CA LYS A 384 -0.10 14.29 -34.25
C LYS A 384 1.01 14.37 -33.19
N ILE A 385 0.77 13.83 -32.00
CA ILE A 385 1.79 13.73 -30.94
C ILE A 385 2.95 12.85 -31.43
N TYR A 386 2.66 11.69 -32.02
CA TYR A 386 3.64 10.78 -32.60
C TYR A 386 4.54 11.47 -33.62
N ASP A 387 3.97 12.21 -34.57
CA ASP A 387 4.73 12.94 -35.58
C ASP A 387 5.71 13.92 -34.91
N LYS A 388 5.22 14.72 -33.96
CA LYS A 388 6.07 15.68 -33.23
C LYS A 388 7.18 15.00 -32.44
N ILE A 389 6.90 13.86 -31.79
CA ILE A 389 7.91 13.09 -31.05
C ILE A 389 8.99 12.54 -31.98
N ASN A 390 8.62 12.05 -33.16
CA ASN A 390 9.60 11.52 -34.13
C ASN A 390 10.53 12.59 -34.70
N TYR A 391 10.05 13.82 -34.82
CA TYR A 391 10.87 14.98 -35.18
C TYR A 391 11.57 15.64 -33.96
N GLU A 392 11.56 14.99 -32.79
CA GLU A 392 12.11 15.50 -31.51
C GLU A 392 11.54 16.87 -31.08
N LYS A 393 10.34 17.23 -31.57
CA LYS A 393 9.62 18.47 -31.22
C LYS A 393 8.83 18.28 -29.93
N PHE A 394 9.51 17.97 -28.84
CA PHE A 394 8.86 17.54 -27.60
C PHE A 394 8.00 18.61 -26.93
N ASP A 395 8.33 19.90 -27.04
CA ASP A 395 7.47 20.96 -26.48
C ASP A 395 6.14 21.07 -27.24
N GLU A 396 6.18 21.00 -28.58
CA GLU A 396 4.97 20.96 -29.40
C GLU A 396 4.15 19.70 -29.11
N ALA A 397 4.79 18.53 -29.02
CA ALA A 397 4.14 17.28 -28.64
C ALA A 397 3.45 17.38 -27.27
N PHE A 398 4.08 18.06 -26.30
CA PHE A 398 3.53 18.22 -24.96
C PHE A 398 2.32 19.14 -24.93
N LEU A 399 2.29 20.19 -25.75
CA LEU A 399 1.11 21.04 -25.90
C LEU A 399 -0.08 20.26 -26.45
N ILE A 400 0.14 19.43 -27.48
CA ILE A 400 -0.91 18.58 -28.05
C ILE A 400 -1.35 17.49 -27.05
N LEU A 401 -0.43 16.94 -26.24
CA LEU A 401 -0.78 16.00 -25.17
C LEU A 401 -1.71 16.65 -24.13
N LYS A 402 -1.46 17.90 -23.74
CA LYS A 402 -2.34 18.61 -22.82
C LYS A 402 -3.74 18.82 -23.41
N GLU A 403 -3.80 19.20 -24.68
CA GLU A 403 -5.06 19.34 -25.43
C GLU A 403 -5.83 18.02 -25.46
N LEU A 404 -5.18 16.92 -25.81
CA LEU A 404 -5.78 15.58 -25.81
C LEU A 404 -6.35 15.21 -24.44
N VAL A 405 -5.57 15.38 -23.37
CA VAL A 405 -6.00 15.06 -22.00
C VAL A 405 -7.16 15.95 -21.55
N GLU A 406 -7.19 17.21 -21.96
CA GLU A 406 -8.31 18.11 -21.70
C GLU A 406 -9.57 17.69 -22.46
N ASN A 407 -9.44 17.32 -23.75
CA ASN A 407 -10.55 16.85 -24.59
C ASN A 407 -11.18 15.58 -24.03
N VAL A 408 -10.36 14.63 -23.59
CA VAL A 408 -10.83 13.42 -22.91
C VAL A 408 -11.64 13.77 -21.65
N GLN A 409 -11.15 14.69 -20.83
CA GLN A 409 -11.89 15.16 -19.64
C GLN A 409 -13.23 15.81 -20.03
N ASN A 410 -13.27 16.63 -21.08
CA ASN A 410 -14.51 17.26 -21.56
C ASN A 410 -15.54 16.22 -22.00
N LYS A 411 -15.13 15.21 -22.79
CA LYS A 411 -15.99 14.12 -23.24
C LYS A 411 -16.59 13.36 -22.06
N LEU A 412 -15.77 13.06 -21.05
CA LEU A 412 -16.24 12.40 -19.83
C LEU A 412 -17.26 13.26 -19.06
N LEU A 413 -17.04 14.58 -18.98
CA LEU A 413 -17.96 15.50 -18.31
C LEU A 413 -19.28 15.70 -19.07
N ILE A 414 -19.28 15.66 -20.40
CA ILE A 414 -20.49 15.74 -21.23
C ILE A 414 -21.38 14.52 -20.95
N LYS A 415 -20.81 13.30 -21.00
CA LYS A 415 -21.54 12.06 -20.72
C LYS A 415 -22.23 12.07 -19.36
N VAL A 416 -21.60 12.67 -18.35
CA VAL A 416 -22.15 12.80 -17.00
C VAL A 416 -23.29 13.82 -16.90
N LYS A 417 -23.31 14.84 -17.76
CA LYS A 417 -24.40 15.83 -17.80
C LYS A 417 -25.64 15.30 -18.53
N GLU A 418 -25.45 14.36 -19.44
CA GLU A 418 -26.51 13.72 -20.24
C GLU A 418 -27.16 12.52 -19.53
N SER A 419 -26.50 11.96 -18.51
CA SER A 419 -27.00 10.91 -17.61
C SER A 419 -27.70 11.48 -16.38
#